data_AF-A0A317WIW3-F1
#
_entry.id   AF-A0A317WIW3-F1
#
_cell.length_a   1.000
_cell.length_b   1.000
_cell.length_c   1.000
_cell.angle_alpha   90.00
_cell.angle_beta   90.00
_cell.angle_gamma   90.00
#
_symmetry.space_group_name_H-M   'P 1'
#
loop_
_entity.id
_entity.type
_entity.pdbx_description
1 polymer ?
#
loop_
_entity_poly.entity_id
_entity_poly.type
_entity_poly.pdbx_seq_one_letter_code
_entity_poly.pdbx_strand_id
1 'polypeptide(L)'
;MIQPRLLAPLRALERSIPSILRTTTPRTALNLNTTLLRTTLSTPTPLQQQIRQASHATQGTANRHSRDPAGKRLGAKRTSGEYVVPGCIIFRQRGTKWFPGENCAMGRDHTIYAAEAGYVRYYLDPERHSERKYIGVVFEKDGKLPVPRNAPSRRRLGRVNVKFEVEGEGVQKKEEGDLVAEVGVGKKVEDGGVVVGSVAKEEMQTDGGVQLRPGYMYREANWVIGRAAEKAGITAKVYRRKNRWLAWRKRTAKSERMAQMKSLKNKKKGAKKAKK
;
A
#
# COMPACT_ATOMS: atom_id res chain seq x y z
N MET A 1 -49.22 -9.24 36.89
CA MET A 1 -48.05 -9.88 37.53
C MET A 1 -46.77 -9.37 36.87
N ILE A 2 -46.31 -8.17 37.24
CA ILE A 2 -45.08 -7.59 36.67
C ILE A 2 -44.28 -7.01 37.82
N GLN A 3 -43.17 -7.67 38.18
CA GLN A 3 -42.07 -7.07 38.92
C GLN A 3 -40.91 -6.85 37.95
N PRO A 4 -40.13 -5.79 38.17
CA PRO A 4 -38.69 -6.02 38.29
C PRO A 4 -38.07 -5.23 39.44
N ARG A 5 -37.42 -5.95 40.37
CA ARG A 5 -36.21 -5.51 41.08
C ARG A 5 -35.13 -6.50 40.63
N LEU A 6 -33.93 -6.07 40.23
CA LEU A 6 -32.84 -5.73 41.14
C LEU A 6 -31.83 -4.80 40.44
N LEU A 7 -31.41 -3.76 41.16
CA LEU A 7 -30.32 -2.85 40.83
C LEU A 7 -28.98 -3.45 41.30
N ALA A 8 -27.92 -3.28 40.51
CA ALA A 8 -26.54 -3.61 40.90
C ALA A 8 -25.92 -2.50 41.78
N PRO A 9 -25.07 -2.81 42.77
CA PRO A 9 -24.43 -1.80 43.60
C PRO A 9 -23.22 -1.14 42.92
N LEU A 10 -23.20 0.19 42.99
CA LEU A 10 -22.06 1.05 42.63
C LEU A 10 -20.94 0.90 43.65
N ARG A 11 -19.72 0.62 43.17
CA ARG A 11 -18.50 0.56 43.97
C ARG A 11 -17.90 1.97 44.07
N ALA A 12 -18.07 2.61 45.22
CA ALA A 12 -17.40 3.86 45.56
C ALA A 12 -15.92 3.59 45.88
N LEU A 13 -15.02 4.39 45.31
CA LEU A 13 -13.63 4.46 45.74
C LEU A 13 -13.32 5.92 46.06
N GLU A 14 -13.43 6.26 47.35
CA GLU A 14 -12.88 7.51 47.87
C GLU A 14 -11.36 7.41 47.88
N ARG A 15 -10.69 8.41 47.30
CA ARG A 15 -9.28 8.70 47.57
C ARG A 15 -9.20 10.10 48.14
N SER A 16 -8.95 10.16 49.43
CA SER A 16 -8.55 11.35 50.17
C SER A 16 -7.15 11.79 49.73
N ILE A 17 -6.97 13.09 49.53
CA ILE A 17 -5.67 13.74 49.39
C ILE A 17 -5.65 14.87 50.43
N PRO A 18 -4.67 14.92 51.35
CA PRO A 18 -4.61 15.97 52.35
C PRO A 18 -3.96 17.26 51.82
N SER A 19 -4.40 18.34 52.47
CA SER A 19 -4.07 19.76 52.39
C SER A 19 -2.58 20.12 52.46
N ILE A 20 -2.13 21.17 51.74
CA ILE A 20 -0.99 22.02 52.12
C ILE A 20 -1.17 23.48 51.60
N LEU A 21 -1.17 24.41 52.57
CA LEU A 21 -0.76 25.83 52.56
C LEU A 21 -1.67 26.94 51.99
N ARG A 22 -2.37 27.56 52.95
CA ARG A 22 -2.96 28.90 52.98
C ARG A 22 -1.86 29.92 53.34
N THR A 23 -1.67 30.95 52.52
CA THR A 23 -0.80 32.09 52.81
C THR A 23 -1.52 33.09 53.72
N THR A 24 -0.79 33.54 54.75
CA THR A 24 -1.21 34.52 55.76
C THR A 24 -0.72 35.90 55.38
N THR A 25 -1.60 36.91 55.38
CA THR A 25 -1.24 38.32 55.52
C THR A 25 -1.79 38.83 56.85
N PRO A 26 -0.96 39.39 57.74
CA PRO A 26 -1.44 40.08 58.92
C PRO A 26 -1.63 41.56 58.60
N ARG A 27 -2.81 42.12 58.89
CA ARG A 27 -2.98 43.58 59.00
C ARG A 27 -3.49 43.90 60.40
N THR A 28 -2.50 44.27 61.21
CA THR A 28 -2.50 45.28 62.27
C THR A 28 -3.85 45.67 62.89
N ALA A 29 -3.96 45.29 64.17
CA ALA A 29 -4.89 45.85 65.13
C ALA A 29 -4.65 47.36 65.34
N LEU A 30 -5.73 48.10 65.50
CA LEU A 30 -5.79 49.24 66.41
C LEU A 30 -7.14 49.19 67.13
N ASN A 31 -7.07 48.83 68.41
CA ASN A 31 -8.11 49.03 69.39
C ASN A 31 -8.17 50.52 69.74
N LEU A 32 -9.35 51.11 69.71
CA LEU A 32 -9.69 52.23 70.58
C LEU A 32 -11.01 51.92 71.25
N ASN A 33 -10.89 51.60 72.53
CA ASN A 33 -11.97 51.54 73.49
C ASN A 33 -12.55 52.95 73.63
N THR A 34 -13.86 53.09 73.47
CA THR A 34 -14.58 54.19 74.10
C THR A 34 -15.90 53.69 74.65
N THR A 35 -15.87 53.47 75.96
CA THR A 35 -17.03 53.30 76.82
C THR A 35 -17.72 54.66 76.97
N LEU A 36 -18.95 54.80 76.47
CA LEU A 36 -19.90 55.75 77.05
C LEU A 36 -21.30 55.12 77.07
N LEU A 37 -21.75 54.92 78.29
CA LEU A 37 -23.11 54.55 78.68
C LEU A 37 -24.09 55.57 78.10
N ARG A 38 -25.05 55.10 77.29
CA ARG A 38 -26.26 55.86 77.00
C ARG A 38 -27.48 54.98 77.25
N THR A 39 -27.99 55.13 78.46
CA THR A 39 -29.38 54.85 78.80
C THR A 39 -30.28 55.73 77.93
N THR A 40 -31.30 55.13 77.29
CA THR A 40 -32.72 55.54 77.36
C THR A 40 -33.54 54.80 76.31
N LEU A 41 -34.65 54.20 76.79
CA LEU A 41 -35.89 53.87 76.08
C LEU A 41 -35.84 52.68 75.09
N SER A 42 -36.17 51.49 75.60
CA SER A 42 -36.65 50.38 74.78
C SER A 42 -38.06 50.70 74.27
N THR A 43 -38.16 51.28 73.08
CA THR A 43 -39.37 51.14 72.28
C THR A 43 -39.42 49.70 71.77
N PRO A 44 -40.53 48.95 71.97
CA PRO A 44 -40.68 47.67 71.30
C PRO A 44 -40.80 47.97 69.81
N THR A 45 -39.72 47.80 69.06
CA THR A 45 -39.78 47.74 67.60
C THR A 45 -40.81 46.66 67.26
N PRO A 46 -41.90 46.96 66.54
CA PRO A 46 -42.73 45.88 66.04
C PRO A 46 -41.79 44.96 65.25
N LEU A 47 -41.86 43.66 65.51
CA LEU A 47 -41.24 42.67 64.64
C LEU A 47 -41.85 42.90 63.26
N GLN A 48 -41.19 43.74 62.46
CA GLN A 48 -41.52 43.95 61.08
C GLN A 48 -41.15 42.61 60.45
N GLN A 49 -42.14 41.70 60.40
CA GLN A 49 -42.04 40.48 59.61
C GLN A 49 -41.54 40.97 58.25
N GLN A 50 -40.28 40.65 57.95
CA GLN A 50 -39.73 40.88 56.63
C GLN A 50 -40.50 39.94 55.72
N ILE A 51 -41.64 40.41 55.21
CA ILE A 51 -42.33 39.78 54.09
C ILE A 51 -41.34 39.93 52.95
N ARG A 52 -40.53 38.88 52.75
CA ARG A 52 -39.80 38.73 51.51
C ARG A 52 -40.87 38.55 50.44
N GLN A 53 -41.20 39.63 49.75
CA GLN A 53 -41.87 39.48 48.47
C GLN A 53 -40.86 38.74 47.59
N ALA A 54 -41.07 37.44 47.41
CA ALA A 54 -40.51 36.77 46.26
C ALA A 54 -41.13 37.48 45.07
N SER A 55 -40.39 38.37 44.42
CA SER A 55 -40.72 38.74 43.05
C SER A 55 -40.75 37.41 42.31
N HIS A 56 -41.94 36.99 41.89
CA HIS A 56 -42.10 35.85 41.01
C HIS A 56 -41.44 36.27 39.70
N ALA A 57 -40.11 36.15 39.64
CA ALA A 57 -39.37 36.16 38.39
C ALA A 57 -39.81 34.89 37.69
N THR A 58 -40.95 35.03 37.01
CA THR A 58 -41.57 34.13 36.05
C THR A 58 -40.47 33.42 35.30
N GLN A 59 -40.28 32.16 35.67
CA GLN A 59 -39.60 31.08 34.96
C GLN A 59 -38.93 31.43 33.62
N GLY A 60 -37.87 32.24 33.66
CA GLY A 60 -37.17 32.66 32.43
C GLY A 60 -35.76 33.18 32.64
N THR A 61 -35.39 33.52 33.88
CA THR A 61 -34.17 34.31 34.14
C THR A 61 -32.96 33.49 34.59
N ALA A 62 -33.08 32.16 34.73
CA ALA A 62 -31.96 31.28 35.10
C ALA A 62 -31.15 30.75 33.90
N ASN A 63 -31.67 30.93 32.68
CA ASN A 63 -31.01 30.54 31.43
C ASN A 63 -30.84 31.75 30.50
N ARG A 64 -30.39 32.91 31.02
CA ARG A 64 -29.96 34.08 30.20
C ARG A 64 -28.60 33.85 29.51
N HIS A 65 -28.35 32.63 29.05
CA HIS A 65 -27.24 32.36 28.16
C HIS A 65 -27.77 31.49 27.04
N SER A 66 -28.20 32.15 25.96
CA SER A 66 -28.30 31.56 24.63
C SER A 66 -26.89 31.05 24.26
N ARG A 67 -26.57 29.83 24.69
CA ARG A 67 -25.37 29.10 24.29
C ARG A 67 -25.57 28.63 22.85
N ASP A 68 -25.52 29.57 21.92
CA ASP A 68 -25.46 29.22 20.51
C ASP A 68 -24.03 28.72 20.20
N PRO A 69 -23.83 27.42 19.91
CA PRO A 69 -22.51 26.94 19.57
C PRO A 69 -22.05 27.55 18.25
N ALA A 70 -20.80 28.00 18.20
CA ALA A 70 -20.21 28.47 16.95
C ALA A 70 -20.42 27.47 15.80
N GLY A 71 -20.82 28.00 14.64
CA GLY A 71 -21.09 27.23 13.44
C GLY A 71 -19.92 26.31 13.07
N LYS A 72 -20.21 25.04 12.76
CA LYS A 72 -19.19 24.00 12.53
C LYS A 72 -18.55 24.03 11.14
N ARG A 73 -18.85 25.04 10.32
CA ARG A 73 -18.30 25.25 8.97
C ARG A 73 -18.42 24.00 8.08
N LEU A 74 -19.57 23.31 8.17
CA LEU A 74 -19.90 22.14 7.32
C LEU A 74 -20.17 22.59 5.87
N GLY A 75 -20.27 21.63 4.96
CA GLY A 75 -20.59 21.85 3.55
C GLY A 75 -19.44 21.55 2.59
N ALA A 76 -19.64 21.92 1.33
CA ALA A 76 -18.66 21.76 0.27
C ALA A 76 -17.41 22.62 0.53
N LYS A 77 -16.26 22.03 0.25
CA LYS A 77 -14.94 22.67 0.27
C LYS A 77 -14.33 22.74 -1.12
N ARG A 78 -14.74 21.82 -2.00
CA ARG A 78 -14.40 21.83 -3.42
C ARG A 78 -15.65 21.72 -4.27
N THR A 79 -15.72 22.51 -5.33
CA THR A 79 -16.87 22.54 -6.25
C THR A 79 -16.65 21.57 -7.42
N SER A 80 -17.68 21.36 -8.24
CA SER A 80 -17.59 20.47 -9.41
C SER A 80 -16.62 21.04 -10.44
N GLY A 81 -15.71 20.21 -10.97
CA GLY A 81 -14.69 20.59 -11.95
C GLY A 81 -13.43 21.20 -11.35
N GLU A 82 -13.34 21.31 -10.02
CA GLU A 82 -12.15 21.82 -9.34
C GLU A 82 -11.06 20.75 -9.23
N TYR A 83 -9.80 21.16 -9.43
CA TYR A 83 -8.66 20.27 -9.31
C TYR A 83 -8.30 20.00 -7.85
N VAL A 84 -8.05 18.74 -7.51
CA VAL A 84 -7.73 18.26 -6.16
C VAL A 84 -6.55 17.30 -6.19
N VAL A 85 -5.79 17.31 -5.09
CA VAL A 85 -4.66 16.43 -4.81
C VAL A 85 -5.08 15.43 -3.71
N PRO A 86 -4.48 14.23 -3.61
CA PRO A 86 -4.79 13.28 -2.54
C PRO A 86 -4.77 13.91 -1.15
N GLY A 87 -5.77 13.58 -0.33
CA GLY A 87 -5.96 14.13 1.02
C GLY A 87 -6.74 15.45 1.07
N CYS A 88 -7.01 16.11 -0.07
CA CYS A 88 -7.84 17.31 -0.08
C CYS A 88 -9.27 16.99 0.35
N ILE A 89 -9.81 17.75 1.31
CA ILE A 89 -11.20 17.64 1.74
C ILE A 89 -12.12 18.22 0.67
N ILE A 90 -13.12 17.46 0.26
CA ILE A 90 -14.10 17.87 -0.75
C ILE A 90 -15.41 18.31 -0.07
N PHE A 91 -15.87 17.58 0.93
CA PHE A 91 -17.13 17.89 1.61
C PHE A 91 -17.10 17.48 3.09
N ARG A 92 -17.44 18.41 3.99
CA ARG A 92 -17.59 18.15 5.43
C ARG A 92 -19.06 18.03 5.78
N GLN A 93 -19.47 16.96 6.46
CA GLN A 93 -20.88 16.69 6.73
C GLN A 93 -21.13 16.07 8.10
N ARG A 94 -22.41 15.99 8.47
CA ARG A 94 -22.92 15.16 9.56
C ARG A 94 -23.83 14.12 8.93
N GLY A 95 -23.52 12.85 9.20
CA GLY A 95 -24.05 11.73 8.42
C GLY A 95 -23.60 11.77 6.96
N THR A 96 -24.11 10.83 6.17
CA THR A 96 -23.76 10.66 4.75
C THR A 96 -24.82 11.29 3.84
N LYS A 97 -24.80 12.62 3.69
CA LYS A 97 -25.63 13.31 2.68
C LYS A 97 -25.13 13.02 1.28
N TRP A 98 -23.81 13.03 1.15
CA TRP A 98 -23.08 12.54 -0.02
C TRP A 98 -22.30 11.28 0.38
N PHE A 99 -22.21 10.35 -0.56
CA PHE A 99 -21.45 9.12 -0.43
C PHE A 99 -20.14 9.22 -1.22
N PRO A 100 -19.08 8.54 -0.76
CA PRO A 100 -17.85 8.46 -1.54
C PRO A 100 -18.08 7.67 -2.83
N GLY A 101 -17.81 8.31 -3.96
CA GLY A 101 -17.81 7.74 -5.30
C GLY A 101 -16.41 7.30 -5.73
N GLU A 102 -16.15 7.33 -7.03
CA GLU A 102 -14.85 6.96 -7.59
C GLU A 102 -13.71 7.85 -7.10
N ASN A 103 -12.55 7.24 -6.78
CA ASN A 103 -11.33 7.92 -6.34
C ASN A 103 -11.51 8.88 -5.14
N CYS A 104 -12.56 8.65 -4.36
CA CYS A 104 -12.87 9.36 -3.12
C CYS A 104 -12.92 8.37 -1.96
N ALA A 105 -12.56 8.84 -0.77
CA ALA A 105 -12.70 8.08 0.46
C ALA A 105 -13.42 8.91 1.53
N MET A 106 -13.87 8.23 2.57
CA MET A 106 -14.66 8.82 3.66
C MET A 106 -13.94 8.65 4.99
N GLY A 107 -13.84 9.73 5.76
CA GLY A 107 -13.25 9.74 7.10
C GLY A 107 -14.24 9.30 8.18
N ARG A 108 -13.75 9.22 9.44
CA ARG A 108 -14.56 8.85 10.62
C ARG A 108 -15.77 9.76 10.83
N ASP A 109 -15.65 11.05 10.53
CA ASP A 109 -16.72 12.03 10.67
C ASP A 109 -17.56 12.18 9.39
N HIS A 110 -17.50 11.19 8.49
CA HIS A 110 -18.14 11.18 7.17
C HIS A 110 -17.66 12.29 6.22
N THR A 111 -16.53 12.94 6.52
CA THR A 111 -15.87 13.88 5.60
C THR A 111 -15.37 13.14 4.37
N ILE A 112 -15.68 13.64 3.18
CA ILE A 112 -15.23 13.06 1.91
C ILE A 112 -13.96 13.79 1.49
N TYR A 113 -12.94 13.02 1.12
CA TYR A 113 -11.66 13.52 0.66
C TYR A 113 -11.21 12.78 -0.61
N ALA A 114 -10.35 13.45 -1.39
CA ALA A 114 -9.78 12.89 -2.62
C ALA A 114 -8.74 11.81 -2.28
N ALA A 115 -8.86 10.62 -2.87
CA ALA A 115 -7.86 9.57 -2.78
C ALA A 115 -6.79 9.71 -3.87
N GLU A 116 -7.17 10.20 -5.04
CA GLU A 116 -6.26 10.44 -6.18
C GLU A 116 -6.32 11.89 -6.66
N ALA A 117 -5.30 12.31 -7.43
CA ALA A 117 -5.27 13.63 -8.03
C ALA A 117 -6.19 13.68 -9.27
N GLY A 118 -7.02 14.72 -9.38
CA GLY A 118 -7.97 14.86 -10.48
C GLY A 118 -8.97 15.99 -10.28
N TYR A 119 -10.14 15.88 -10.87
CA TYR A 119 -11.20 16.88 -10.84
C TYR A 119 -12.46 16.33 -10.15
N VAL A 120 -13.03 17.12 -9.24
CA VAL A 120 -14.21 16.71 -8.46
C VAL A 120 -15.46 16.66 -9.34
N ARG A 121 -16.27 15.61 -9.21
CA ARG A 121 -17.57 15.46 -9.87
C ARG A 121 -18.63 15.00 -8.88
N TYR A 122 -19.77 15.67 -8.90
CA TYR A 122 -20.97 15.31 -8.15
C TYR A 122 -21.93 14.59 -9.11
N TYR A 123 -22.41 13.41 -8.75
CA TYR A 123 -23.24 12.60 -9.64
C TYR A 123 -24.22 11.70 -8.88
N LEU A 124 -25.20 11.18 -9.62
CA LEU A 124 -26.11 10.13 -9.18
C LEU A 124 -25.75 8.85 -9.92
N ASP A 125 -25.84 7.71 -9.24
CA ASP A 125 -25.52 6.40 -9.83
C ASP A 125 -26.71 5.46 -9.65
N PRO A 126 -27.66 5.44 -10.59
CA PRO A 126 -28.87 4.65 -10.47
C PRO A 126 -28.61 3.15 -10.56
N GLU A 127 -27.55 2.73 -11.27
CA GLU A 127 -27.18 1.32 -11.40
C GLU A 127 -26.65 0.77 -10.07
N ARG A 128 -25.93 1.58 -9.30
CA ARG A 128 -25.43 1.19 -7.98
C ARG A 128 -26.47 1.37 -6.87
N HIS A 129 -27.03 2.58 -6.75
CA HIS A 129 -28.07 2.91 -5.77
C HIS A 129 -28.90 4.11 -6.25
N SER A 130 -30.19 3.91 -6.50
CA SER A 130 -31.12 4.90 -7.05
C SER A 130 -31.21 6.22 -6.28
N GLU A 131 -31.24 6.18 -4.95
CA GLU A 131 -31.52 7.38 -4.12
C GLU A 131 -30.26 8.09 -3.62
N ARG A 132 -29.07 7.45 -3.73
CA ARG A 132 -27.84 7.97 -3.13
C ARG A 132 -27.13 8.92 -4.07
N LYS A 133 -26.56 9.98 -3.49
CA LYS A 133 -25.76 10.98 -4.20
C LYS A 133 -24.28 10.77 -3.93
N TYR A 134 -23.45 10.88 -4.96
CA TYR A 134 -22.03 10.57 -4.89
C TYR A 134 -21.15 11.77 -5.21
N ILE A 135 -19.97 11.76 -4.61
CA ILE A 135 -18.86 12.64 -4.96
C ILE A 135 -17.68 11.77 -5.36
N GLY A 136 -17.21 11.95 -6.59
CA GLY A 136 -16.04 11.26 -7.12
C GLY A 136 -14.98 12.23 -7.64
N VAL A 137 -13.81 11.72 -7.94
CA VAL A 137 -12.72 12.43 -8.60
C VAL A 137 -12.38 11.73 -9.91
N VAL A 138 -12.30 12.50 -10.99
CA VAL A 138 -11.96 12.00 -12.33
C VAL A 138 -10.58 12.50 -12.74
N PHE A 139 -9.81 11.68 -13.45
CA PHE A 139 -8.44 12.05 -13.83
C PHE A 139 -8.34 13.15 -14.88
N GLU A 140 -9.29 13.17 -15.80
CA GLU A 140 -9.38 14.16 -16.88
C GLU A 140 -10.47 15.16 -16.54
N LYS A 141 -10.27 16.42 -16.93
CA LYS A 141 -11.24 17.49 -16.66
C LYS A 141 -12.60 17.19 -17.29
N ASP A 142 -12.61 16.66 -18.50
CA ASP A 142 -13.84 16.38 -19.27
C ASP A 142 -14.44 15.01 -18.95
N GLY A 143 -13.82 14.24 -18.07
CA GLY A 143 -14.32 12.94 -17.66
C GLY A 143 -15.63 13.06 -16.88
N LYS A 144 -16.55 12.13 -17.18
CA LYS A 144 -17.91 12.08 -16.63
C LYS A 144 -18.05 10.87 -15.71
N LEU A 145 -18.83 11.05 -14.65
CA LEU A 145 -19.30 9.99 -13.74
C LEU A 145 -20.83 9.98 -13.76
N PRO A 146 -21.48 8.82 -13.57
CA PRO A 146 -20.91 7.49 -13.30
C PRO A 146 -20.26 6.85 -14.53
N VAL A 147 -19.25 6.00 -14.35
CA VAL A 147 -18.75 5.16 -15.44
C VAL A 147 -19.75 4.02 -15.71
N PRO A 148 -19.95 3.61 -16.98
CA PRO A 148 -20.83 2.49 -17.27
C PRO A 148 -20.22 1.19 -16.76
N ARG A 149 -21.06 0.27 -16.25
CA ARG A 149 -20.64 -0.97 -15.56
C ARG A 149 -19.63 -1.84 -16.33
N ASN A 150 -19.72 -1.88 -17.65
CA ASN A 150 -18.88 -2.73 -18.50
C ASN A 150 -17.60 -2.03 -19.01
N ALA A 151 -17.40 -0.75 -18.70
CA ALA A 151 -16.17 -0.05 -19.10
C ALA A 151 -14.98 -0.46 -18.21
N PRO A 152 -13.76 -0.48 -18.78
CA PRO A 152 -12.57 -0.69 -17.98
C PRO A 152 -12.39 0.44 -16.96
N SER A 153 -12.02 0.08 -15.73
CA SER A 153 -11.67 1.04 -14.69
C SER A 153 -10.46 1.86 -15.12
N ARG A 154 -10.64 3.18 -15.24
CA ARG A 154 -9.52 4.11 -15.44
C ARG A 154 -8.71 4.14 -14.15
N ARG A 155 -7.38 4.05 -14.24
CA ARG A 155 -6.46 4.06 -13.09
C ARG A 155 -5.18 4.80 -13.45
N ARG A 156 -4.54 5.47 -12.48
CA ARG A 156 -3.22 6.07 -12.66
C ARG A 156 -2.14 5.14 -12.12
N LEU A 157 -1.00 5.08 -12.82
CA LEU A 157 0.16 4.31 -12.34
C LEU A 157 0.82 4.96 -11.13
N GLY A 158 0.86 6.31 -11.09
CA GLY A 158 1.38 7.08 -9.96
C GLY A 158 2.88 6.88 -9.69
N ARG A 159 3.65 6.45 -10.69
CA ARG A 159 5.09 6.19 -10.58
C ARG A 159 5.84 6.83 -11.74
N VAL A 160 7.07 7.25 -11.49
CA VAL A 160 7.98 7.79 -12.49
C VAL A 160 9.06 6.75 -12.76
N ASN A 161 9.45 6.60 -14.03
CA ASN A 161 10.59 5.77 -14.38
C ASN A 161 11.87 6.49 -13.96
N VAL A 162 12.57 5.96 -12.96
CA VAL A 162 13.88 6.46 -12.55
C VAL A 162 14.91 5.49 -13.08
N LYS A 163 15.81 5.99 -13.93
CA LYS A 163 16.97 5.21 -14.35
C LYS A 163 17.81 4.93 -13.11
N PHE A 164 17.97 3.66 -12.77
CA PHE A 164 18.89 3.27 -11.71
C PHE A 164 20.32 3.49 -12.23
N GLU A 165 21.00 4.48 -11.67
CA GLU A 165 22.42 4.67 -11.94
C GLU A 165 23.20 3.73 -11.01
N VAL A 166 23.80 2.70 -11.60
CA VAL A 166 24.84 1.93 -10.91
C VAL A 166 26.03 2.87 -10.86
N GLU A 167 26.37 3.36 -9.67
CA GLU A 167 27.68 3.99 -9.47
C GLU A 167 28.73 2.97 -9.90
N GLY A 168 29.30 3.19 -11.08
CA GLY A 168 30.37 2.35 -11.59
C GLY A 168 31.57 2.50 -10.67
N GLU A 169 32.09 1.38 -10.19
CA GLU A 169 33.48 1.24 -9.78
C GLU A 169 34.35 1.94 -10.83
N GLY A 170 35.05 3.04 -10.48
CA GLY A 170 35.93 3.69 -11.45
C GLY A 170 36.20 5.18 -11.33
N VAL A 171 36.31 5.75 -10.13
CA VAL A 171 37.39 6.70 -9.86
C VAL A 171 37.95 6.31 -8.51
N GLN A 172 39.10 5.62 -8.52
CA GLN A 172 39.95 5.52 -7.35
C GLN A 172 40.25 6.95 -6.90
N LYS A 173 39.53 7.45 -5.89
CA LYS A 173 40.08 8.48 -5.02
C LYS A 173 41.33 7.84 -4.41
N LYS A 174 42.50 8.29 -4.85
CA LYS A 174 43.75 8.10 -4.10
C LYS A 174 43.54 8.79 -2.76
N GLU A 175 42.99 8.06 -1.81
CA GLU A 175 43.25 8.32 -0.40
C GLU A 175 44.60 7.66 -0.15
N GLU A 176 45.65 8.49 -0.12
CA GLU A 176 46.92 8.14 0.51
C GLU A 176 46.63 7.87 1.99
N GLY A 177 46.31 6.61 2.28
CA GLY A 177 46.30 6.06 3.62
C GLY A 177 47.49 5.12 3.72
N ASP A 178 48.55 5.59 4.35
CA ASP A 178 49.61 4.75 4.89
C ASP A 178 48.97 3.62 5.71
N LEU A 179 49.11 2.38 5.23
CA LEU A 179 49.60 1.23 6.01
C LEU A 179 49.50 -0.04 5.16
N VAL A 180 50.69 -0.54 4.84
CA VAL A 180 50.96 -1.87 4.33
C VAL A 180 50.48 -2.93 5.33
N ALA A 181 49.67 -3.87 4.85
CA ALA A 181 49.70 -5.26 5.28
C ALA A 181 49.11 -6.13 4.15
N GLU A 182 49.97 -6.55 3.23
CA GLU A 182 49.65 -7.66 2.35
C GLU A 182 49.55 -8.94 3.18
N VAL A 183 48.33 -9.45 3.34
CA VAL A 183 48.11 -10.85 3.73
C VAL A 183 47.38 -11.50 2.56
N GLY A 184 48.18 -12.20 1.74
CA GLY A 184 47.68 -13.00 0.63
C GLY A 184 46.78 -14.12 1.14
N VAL A 185 45.49 -14.04 0.83
CA VAL A 185 44.58 -15.19 0.86
C VAL A 185 43.79 -15.20 -0.44
N GLY A 186 44.27 -16.05 -1.35
CA GLY A 186 43.42 -16.92 -2.17
C GLY A 186 42.31 -16.26 -2.97
N LYS A 187 42.67 -15.85 -4.19
CA LYS A 187 41.90 -16.00 -5.44
C LYS A 187 40.50 -16.65 -5.26
N LYS A 188 39.44 -15.84 -5.25
CA LYS A 188 38.07 -16.32 -5.48
C LYS A 188 37.97 -16.82 -6.92
N VAL A 189 37.71 -18.12 -7.05
CA VAL A 189 37.35 -18.77 -8.30
C VAL A 189 35.89 -18.44 -8.58
N GLU A 190 35.66 -17.80 -9.73
CA GLU A 190 34.35 -17.58 -10.31
C GLU A 190 33.77 -18.90 -10.84
N ASP A 191 32.47 -19.04 -10.62
CA ASP A 191 31.51 -19.92 -11.31
C ASP A 191 31.79 -21.43 -11.38
N GLY A 192 31.10 -22.13 -10.49
CA GLY A 192 31.03 -23.58 -10.43
C GLY A 192 30.48 -24.22 -11.71
N GLY A 193 31.38 -24.73 -12.53
CA GLY A 193 31.21 -25.93 -13.31
C GLY A 193 31.92 -27.08 -12.61
N VAL A 194 31.22 -28.16 -12.29
CA VAL A 194 31.85 -29.41 -11.82
C VAL A 194 32.67 -29.97 -12.98
N VAL A 195 34.00 -29.82 -12.89
CA VAL A 195 34.95 -30.50 -13.77
C VAL A 195 35.03 -31.95 -13.29
N VAL A 196 34.29 -32.84 -13.96
CA VAL A 196 34.53 -34.28 -13.84
C VAL A 196 35.87 -34.55 -14.51
N GLY A 197 36.85 -34.94 -13.70
CA GLY A 197 38.23 -35.16 -14.14
C GLY A 197 38.31 -36.04 -15.37
N SER A 198 39.09 -35.58 -16.35
CA SER A 198 39.56 -36.40 -17.47
C SER A 198 40.38 -37.55 -16.91
N VAL A 199 39.80 -38.74 -16.86
CA VAL A 199 40.56 -39.98 -16.66
C VAL A 199 41.49 -40.13 -17.86
N ALA A 200 42.79 -40.24 -17.56
CA ALA A 200 43.83 -40.46 -18.54
C ALA A 200 43.48 -41.65 -19.44
N LYS A 201 43.62 -41.45 -20.74
CA LYS A 201 43.44 -42.47 -21.75
C LYS A 201 44.65 -43.41 -21.65
N GLU A 202 44.54 -44.46 -20.83
CA GLU A 202 45.40 -45.63 -21.01
C GLU A 202 44.97 -46.30 -22.32
N GLU A 203 45.72 -45.99 -23.37
CA GLU A 203 45.65 -46.72 -24.63
C GLU A 203 46.27 -48.10 -24.39
N MET A 204 45.43 -49.08 -24.07
CA MET A 204 45.82 -50.48 -24.09
C MET A 204 46.13 -50.84 -25.55
N GLN A 205 47.42 -51.02 -25.87
CA GLN A 205 47.87 -51.61 -27.13
C GLN A 205 47.20 -52.98 -27.30
N THR A 206 46.24 -53.07 -28.22
CA THR A 206 45.74 -54.36 -28.71
C THR A 206 46.53 -54.74 -29.96
N ASP A 207 47.82 -55.03 -29.79
CA ASP A 207 48.69 -55.58 -30.83
C ASP A 207 48.47 -57.09 -31.01
N GLY A 208 47.20 -57.48 -31.15
CA GLY A 208 46.78 -58.87 -31.30
C GLY A 208 45.43 -58.91 -32.01
N GLY A 209 45.44 -58.78 -33.33
CA GLY A 209 44.24 -58.85 -34.15
C GLY A 209 43.56 -60.22 -34.04
N VAL A 210 42.56 -60.34 -33.16
CA VAL A 210 41.70 -61.52 -33.08
C VAL A 210 40.84 -61.57 -34.35
N GLN A 211 41.18 -62.45 -35.28
CA GLN A 211 40.37 -62.71 -36.48
C GLN A 211 39.14 -63.53 -36.09
N LEU A 212 37.95 -62.95 -36.24
CA LEU A 212 36.67 -63.62 -35.98
C LEU A 212 36.27 -64.54 -37.14
N ARG A 213 35.55 -65.62 -36.83
CA ARG A 213 34.92 -66.48 -37.83
C ARG A 213 33.89 -65.68 -38.68
N PRO A 214 33.78 -65.95 -40.00
CA PRO A 214 32.79 -65.29 -40.85
C PRO A 214 31.37 -65.47 -40.26
N GLY A 215 30.71 -64.36 -39.94
CA GLY A 215 29.38 -64.33 -39.32
C GLY A 215 29.32 -63.86 -37.87
N TYR A 216 30.47 -63.77 -37.18
CA TYR A 216 30.56 -63.08 -35.89
C TYR A 216 30.93 -61.62 -36.12
N MET A 217 29.95 -60.71 -35.93
CA MET A 217 30.22 -59.29 -35.72
C MET A 217 30.40 -59.05 -34.23
N TYR A 218 31.40 -58.28 -33.82
CA TYR A 218 31.49 -57.77 -32.45
C TYR A 218 30.17 -57.07 -32.11
N ARG A 219 29.39 -57.63 -31.18
CA ARG A 219 28.35 -56.87 -30.50
C ARG A 219 29.08 -55.93 -29.56
N GLU A 220 29.13 -54.65 -29.91
CA GLU A 220 29.50 -53.64 -28.94
C GLU A 220 28.63 -53.81 -27.69
N ALA A 221 29.25 -53.78 -26.52
CA ALA A 221 28.50 -53.91 -25.29
C ALA A 221 27.48 -52.77 -25.19
N ASN A 222 26.27 -53.06 -24.67
CA ASN A 222 25.16 -52.09 -24.60
C ASN A 222 25.56 -50.77 -23.91
N TRP A 223 26.54 -50.79 -23.00
CA TRP A 223 27.06 -49.59 -22.34
C TRP A 223 27.86 -48.66 -23.27
N VAL A 224 28.49 -49.20 -24.32
CA VAL A 224 29.22 -48.43 -25.36
C VAL A 224 28.22 -47.70 -26.27
N ILE A 225 27.13 -48.38 -26.66
CA ILE A 225 26.02 -47.79 -27.41
C ILE A 225 25.41 -46.61 -26.63
N GLY A 226 25.28 -46.74 -25.31
CA GLY A 226 24.78 -45.68 -24.42
C GLY A 226 25.65 -44.42 -24.37
N ARG A 227 26.97 -44.55 -24.55
CA ARG A 227 27.93 -43.42 -24.56
C ARG A 227 28.26 -42.88 -25.94
N ALA A 228 27.68 -43.41 -27.01
CA ALA A 228 27.88 -42.90 -28.37
C ALA A 228 27.50 -41.41 -28.50
N ALA A 229 26.49 -40.95 -27.75
CA ALA A 229 26.08 -39.54 -27.70
C ALA A 229 27.13 -38.63 -27.02
N GLU A 230 27.79 -39.13 -25.96
CA GLU A 230 28.88 -38.44 -25.28
C GLU A 230 30.14 -38.39 -26.15
N LYS A 231 30.47 -39.50 -26.82
CA LYS A 231 31.60 -39.60 -27.76
C LYS A 231 31.43 -38.69 -28.99
N ALA A 232 30.19 -38.48 -29.41
CA ALA A 232 29.84 -37.54 -30.48
C ALA A 232 29.73 -36.07 -30.00
N GLY A 233 29.93 -35.79 -28.70
CA GLY A 233 29.82 -34.44 -28.14
C GLY A 233 28.41 -33.84 -28.21
N ILE A 234 27.38 -34.68 -28.36
CA ILE A 234 26.00 -34.22 -28.54
C ILE A 234 25.37 -33.98 -27.17
N THR A 235 25.51 -32.77 -26.64
CA THR A 235 24.82 -32.38 -25.41
C THR A 235 23.32 -32.23 -25.68
N ALA A 236 22.48 -33.03 -25.02
CA ALA A 236 21.04 -32.89 -25.08
C ALA A 236 20.61 -31.52 -24.54
N LYS A 237 19.85 -30.75 -25.33
CA LYS A 237 19.38 -29.42 -24.90
C LYS A 237 18.43 -29.55 -23.70
N VAL A 238 18.74 -28.87 -22.61
CA VAL A 238 17.91 -28.83 -21.39
C VAL A 238 16.48 -28.43 -21.72
N TYR A 239 15.53 -29.32 -21.43
CA TYR A 239 14.10 -29.09 -21.65
C TYR A 239 13.56 -28.03 -20.68
N ARG A 240 13.30 -26.80 -21.17
CA ARG A 240 12.66 -25.73 -20.39
C ARG A 240 11.13 -25.79 -20.54
N ARG A 241 10.44 -26.39 -19.56
CA ARG A 241 8.97 -26.54 -19.49
C ARG A 241 8.18 -25.23 -19.66
N LYS A 242 8.76 -24.08 -19.26
CA LYS A 242 8.10 -22.75 -19.35
C LYS A 242 8.21 -22.09 -20.74
N ASN A 243 8.99 -22.63 -21.67
CA ASN A 243 9.20 -22.01 -22.99
C ASN A 243 8.13 -22.47 -24.01
N ARG A 244 6.85 -22.14 -23.75
CA ARG A 244 5.69 -22.52 -24.58
C ARG A 244 5.82 -22.09 -26.06
N TRP A 245 6.50 -20.97 -26.29
CA TRP A 245 6.72 -20.37 -27.60
C TRP A 245 7.80 -21.09 -28.43
N LEU A 246 8.55 -22.00 -27.83
CA LEU A 246 9.59 -22.78 -28.51
C LEU A 246 8.98 -23.77 -29.51
N ALA A 247 7.79 -24.30 -29.21
CA ALA A 247 7.04 -25.15 -30.14
C ALA A 247 6.52 -24.36 -31.34
N TRP A 248 6.00 -23.14 -31.11
CA TRP A 248 5.52 -22.26 -32.18
C TRP A 248 6.66 -21.82 -33.10
N ARG A 249 7.79 -21.36 -32.53
CA ARG A 249 9.01 -21.00 -33.29
C ARG A 249 9.59 -22.18 -34.07
N LYS A 250 9.57 -23.39 -33.50
CA LYS A 250 10.00 -24.61 -34.23
C LYS A 250 9.06 -24.94 -35.38
N ARG A 251 7.75 -24.74 -35.20
CA ARG A 251 6.75 -24.99 -36.24
C ARG A 251 6.89 -24.00 -37.41
N THR A 252 7.07 -22.71 -37.12
CA THR A 252 7.31 -21.68 -38.16
C THR A 252 8.61 -21.97 -38.91
N ALA A 253 9.72 -22.20 -38.20
CA ALA A 253 11.01 -22.56 -38.82
C ALA A 253 10.93 -23.84 -39.68
N LYS A 254 10.15 -24.85 -39.26
CA LYS A 254 9.90 -26.06 -40.06
C LYS A 254 9.08 -25.75 -41.32
N SER A 255 8.05 -24.92 -41.20
CA SER A 255 7.24 -24.49 -42.34
C SER A 255 8.07 -23.73 -43.37
N GLU A 256 8.89 -22.78 -42.93
CA GLU A 256 9.83 -22.02 -43.76
C GLU A 256 10.83 -22.93 -44.48
N ARG A 257 11.43 -23.89 -43.76
CA ARG A 257 12.38 -24.85 -44.35
C ARG A 257 11.72 -25.75 -45.39
N MET A 258 10.48 -26.18 -45.15
CA MET A 258 9.71 -26.96 -46.14
C MET A 258 9.35 -26.12 -47.37
N ALA A 259 9.00 -24.85 -47.18
CA ALA A 259 8.75 -23.92 -48.29
C ALA A 259 10.00 -23.69 -49.14
N GLN A 260 11.17 -23.51 -48.52
CA GLN A 260 12.46 -23.41 -49.20
C GLN A 260 12.82 -24.70 -49.97
N MET A 261 12.62 -25.87 -49.36
CA MET A 261 12.81 -27.15 -50.06
C MET A 261 11.90 -27.28 -51.29
N LYS A 262 10.63 -26.86 -51.17
CA LYS A 262 9.66 -26.88 -52.27
C LYS A 262 10.05 -25.91 -53.39
N SER A 263 10.52 -24.71 -53.05
CA SER A 263 10.98 -23.72 -54.04
C SER A 263 12.22 -24.22 -54.81
N LEU A 264 13.20 -24.79 -54.11
CA LEU A 264 14.38 -25.40 -54.73
C LEU A 264 14.02 -26.58 -55.65
N LYS A 265 13.09 -27.44 -55.22
CA LYS A 265 12.59 -28.56 -56.03
C LYS A 265 11.87 -28.08 -57.28
N ASN A 266 11.05 -27.03 -57.18
CA ASN A 266 10.38 -26.41 -58.32
C ASN A 266 11.38 -25.76 -59.29
N LYS A 267 12.40 -25.04 -58.77
CA LYS A 267 13.47 -24.46 -59.58
C LYS A 267 14.24 -25.54 -60.36
N LYS A 268 14.57 -26.67 -59.71
CA LYS A 268 15.22 -27.83 -60.36
C LYS A 268 14.35 -28.46 -61.44
N LYS A 269 13.02 -28.59 -61.22
CA LYS A 269 12.08 -29.08 -62.23
C LYS A 269 11.96 -28.12 -63.43
N GLY A 270 11.91 -26.81 -63.18
CA GLY A 270 11.89 -25.78 -64.23
C GLY A 270 13.15 -25.82 -65.10
N ALA A 271 14.32 -25.89 -64.48
CA ALA A 271 15.60 -26.00 -65.20
C ALA A 271 15.70 -27.30 -66.04
N LYS A 272 15.12 -28.41 -65.56
CA LYS A 272 15.08 -29.67 -66.33
C LYS A 272 14.12 -29.60 -67.54
N LYS A 273 13.02 -28.84 -67.43
CA LYS A 273 12.11 -28.58 -68.55
C LYS A 273 12.70 -27.63 -69.59
N ALA A 274 13.48 -26.63 -69.17
CA ALA A 274 14.14 -25.68 -70.08
C ALA A 274 15.33 -26.28 -70.85
N LYS A 275 15.85 -27.43 -70.41
CA LYS A 275 16.92 -28.20 -71.09
C LYS A 275 16.40 -29.29 -72.04
N LYS A 276 15.09 -29.47 -72.15
CA LYS A 276 14.44 -30.44 -73.03
C LYS A 276 13.68 -29.70 -74.11
#